data_AF-A0A2S5VX25-F1
#
_entry.id   AF-A0A2S5VX25-F1
#
_cell.length_a   1.000
_cell.length_b   1.000
_cell.length_c   1.000
_cell.angle_alpha   90.00
_cell.angle_beta   90.00
_cell.angle_gamma   90.00
#
_symmetry.space_group_name_H-M   'P 1'
#
loop_
_entity.id
_entity.type
_entity.pdbx_description
1 polymer ?
#
loop_
_entity_poly.entity_id
_entity_poly.type
_entity_poly.pdbx_seq_one_letter_code
_entity_poly.pdbx_strand_id
1 'polypeptide(L)'
;MDVARPGGPRPERAIRTRPRAGVQGPVARVGYDLSKSSAEGPREDGSHVGILDNFEKGLERAVNGAFVKTFKSGLQPVEIVAQLRRELDTHAAIVDRDLILVPNSFTLRVSRADHERMESIGSTLTDELRQAVERHASSQGYQFAGVVQVAFRRDDQLSEGVLEIDTRTVEGSVTWMPVVDVAGVRHPLAVGRTVIGRGSDADITVDDPGTSRRHVEIAWDGTRAQVRDLGSTNGSELNGAPVTKAPLPPESVIRIGRTAITFRVVPQAAEDRGRDAGRPRRDDGFWGAS
;
A
#
# COMPACT_ATOMS: atom_id res chain seq x y z
N MET A 1 -6.16 -67.03 20.70
CA MET A 1 -7.40 -66.26 20.91
C MET A 1 -6.99 -64.96 21.55
N ASP A 2 -7.04 -63.84 20.83
CA ASP A 2 -8.07 -62.84 21.08
C ASP A 2 -8.05 -61.80 19.94
N VAL A 3 -9.23 -61.30 19.63
CA VAL A 3 -9.58 -60.55 18.42
C VAL A 3 -9.84 -59.10 18.83
N ALA A 4 -9.21 -58.13 18.17
CA ALA A 4 -9.70 -56.74 18.21
C ALA A 4 -9.51 -56.04 16.86
N ARG A 5 -10.66 -55.63 16.32
CA ARG A 5 -10.92 -54.93 15.06
C ARG A 5 -10.89 -53.39 15.26
N PRO A 6 -11.03 -52.58 14.19
CA PRO A 6 -10.48 -51.24 14.06
C PRO A 6 -11.41 -50.11 14.55
N GLY A 7 -10.83 -49.01 15.05
CA GLY A 7 -11.54 -47.76 15.36
C GLY A 7 -11.52 -46.80 14.16
N GLY A 8 -12.71 -46.40 13.70
CA GLY A 8 -12.92 -45.47 12.57
C GLY A 8 -12.58 -44.00 12.86
N PRO A 9 -12.74 -43.11 11.87
CA PRO A 9 -12.27 -41.74 11.97
C PRO A 9 -13.36 -40.71 12.37
N ARG A 10 -12.86 -39.57 12.92
CA ARG A 10 -13.46 -38.22 13.07
C ARG A 10 -14.21 -37.93 14.40
N PRO A 11 -14.16 -36.68 14.91
CA PRO A 11 -14.80 -35.52 14.27
C PRO A 11 -13.85 -34.36 13.89
N GLU A 12 -14.12 -33.76 12.73
CA GLU A 12 -13.62 -32.44 12.31
C GLU A 12 -14.05 -31.38 13.32
N ARG A 13 -13.08 -30.58 13.80
CA ARG A 13 -13.37 -29.36 14.55
C ARG A 13 -13.79 -28.27 13.56
N ALA A 14 -15.05 -27.86 13.67
CA ALA A 14 -15.64 -26.72 13.00
C ALA A 14 -14.77 -25.46 13.19
N ILE A 15 -14.24 -24.93 12.07
CA ILE A 15 -13.65 -23.59 12.02
C ILE A 15 -14.81 -22.61 12.16
N ARG A 16 -14.99 -22.06 13.35
CA ARG A 16 -15.86 -20.90 13.58
C ARG A 16 -15.24 -19.69 12.90
N THR A 17 -15.73 -19.33 11.72
CA THR A 17 -15.54 -18.00 11.13
C THR A 17 -16.22 -16.97 12.02
N ARG A 18 -15.43 -16.15 12.72
CA ARG A 18 -15.91 -14.92 13.35
C ARG A 18 -16.06 -13.83 12.27
N PRO A 19 -17.04 -12.92 12.39
CA PRO A 19 -17.18 -11.81 11.47
C PRO A 19 -15.99 -10.84 11.64
N ARG A 20 -15.42 -10.36 10.53
CA ARG A 20 -14.44 -9.25 10.50
C ARG A 20 -15.15 -7.98 10.97
N ALA A 21 -15.01 -7.66 12.25
CA ALA A 21 -15.27 -6.31 12.75
C ALA A 21 -14.11 -5.42 12.29
N GLY A 22 -14.43 -4.32 11.59
CA GLY A 22 -13.45 -3.30 11.22
C GLY A 22 -12.75 -2.79 12.47
N VAL A 23 -11.43 -2.97 12.53
CA VAL A 23 -10.61 -2.46 13.62
C VAL A 23 -10.22 -1.03 13.24
N GLN A 24 -11.03 -0.06 13.65
CA GLN A 24 -10.54 1.31 13.80
C GLN A 24 -9.49 1.28 14.90
N GLY A 25 -8.21 1.28 14.50
CA GLY A 25 -7.09 1.34 15.44
C GLY A 25 -7.11 2.66 16.21
N PRO A 26 -6.60 2.68 17.46
CA PRO A 26 -6.49 3.90 18.26
C PRO A 26 -5.59 4.93 17.56
N VAL A 27 -5.85 6.22 17.79
CA VAL A 27 -4.95 7.29 17.35
C VAL A 27 -3.75 7.29 18.28
N ALA A 28 -2.58 6.84 17.79
CA ALA A 28 -1.33 7.04 18.50
C ALA A 28 -0.84 8.46 18.22
N ARG A 29 -0.65 9.25 19.28
CA ARG A 29 0.01 10.55 19.22
C ARG A 29 1.30 10.45 20.01
N VAL A 30 2.42 10.70 19.34
CA VAL A 30 3.74 10.70 19.95
C VAL A 30 4.42 12.03 19.63
N GLY A 31 4.94 12.69 20.68
CA GLY A 31 5.70 13.94 20.56
C GLY A 31 7.20 13.68 20.64
N TYR A 32 7.96 14.33 19.77
CA TYR A 32 9.41 14.28 19.66
C TYR A 32 9.99 15.69 19.76
N ASP A 33 10.77 15.95 20.81
CA ASP A 33 11.57 17.17 20.92
C ASP A 33 12.89 16.98 20.14
N LEU A 34 12.91 17.49 18.90
CA LEU A 34 14.07 17.39 18.00
C LEU A 34 14.92 18.67 18.05
N SER A 35 14.52 19.67 18.85
CA SER A 35 15.25 20.94 19.00
C SER A 35 16.66 20.79 19.62
N LYS A 36 16.92 19.65 20.29
CA LYS A 36 18.20 19.31 20.93
C LYS A 36 18.99 18.24 20.18
N SER A 37 18.49 17.74 19.06
CA SER A 37 19.11 16.70 18.25
C SER A 37 20.28 17.27 17.45
N SER A 38 21.36 17.66 18.13
CA SER A 38 22.63 17.95 17.47
C SER A 38 23.22 16.64 16.94
N ALA A 39 22.95 16.31 15.68
CA ALA A 39 23.70 15.42 14.77
C ALA A 39 24.55 14.28 15.37
N GLU A 40 24.06 13.58 16.40
CA GLU A 40 24.60 12.29 16.85
C GLU A 40 23.46 11.29 16.83
N GLY A 41 23.24 10.72 15.65
CA GLY A 41 22.33 9.60 15.47
C GLY A 41 22.80 8.37 16.26
N PRO A 42 21.91 7.38 16.51
CA PRO A 42 22.30 6.12 17.12
C PRO A 42 23.43 5.46 16.32
N ARG A 43 24.51 5.06 16.99
CA ARG A 43 25.63 4.35 16.37
C ARG A 43 25.24 2.88 16.11
N GLU A 44 24.62 2.56 14.98
CA GLU A 44 24.41 1.16 14.55
C GLU A 44 24.47 0.96 13.00
N ASP A 45 25.22 -0.08 12.63
CA ASP A 45 25.32 -0.88 11.38
C ASP A 45 25.17 -0.24 9.98
N GLY A 46 26.33 0.04 9.35
CA GLY A 46 26.77 -0.46 8.02
C GLY A 46 25.96 -0.25 6.73
N SER A 47 24.65 0.01 6.76
CA SER A 47 23.78 0.02 5.57
C SER A 47 23.05 1.36 5.32
N HIS A 48 23.21 2.34 6.22
CA HIS A 48 22.41 3.57 6.22
C HIS A 48 22.92 4.73 5.36
N VAL A 49 24.19 4.72 4.91
CA VAL A 49 24.80 5.89 4.26
C VAL A 49 24.15 6.21 2.89
N GLY A 50 23.68 5.21 2.14
CA GLY A 50 23.22 5.45 0.75
C GLY A 50 21.77 5.94 0.57
N ILE A 51 20.91 5.84 1.58
CA ILE A 51 19.46 6.07 1.41
C ILE A 51 19.05 7.51 1.75
N LEU A 52 19.65 8.08 2.79
CA LEU A 52 19.45 9.50 3.16
C LEU A 52 20.04 10.41 2.08
N ASP A 53 21.19 10.05 1.53
CA ASP A 53 21.81 10.72 0.38
C ASP A 53 20.84 10.88 -0.80
N ASN A 54 20.02 9.86 -1.09
CA ASN A 54 19.08 9.91 -2.22
C ASN A 54 17.87 10.80 -1.92
N PHE A 55 17.43 10.88 -0.66
CA PHE A 55 16.38 11.80 -0.22
C PHE A 55 16.87 13.25 -0.24
N GLU A 56 18.07 13.49 0.30
CA GLU A 56 18.72 14.81 0.28
C GLU A 56 18.92 15.29 -1.16
N LYS A 57 19.43 14.43 -2.06
CA LYS A 57 19.56 14.74 -3.49
C LYS A 57 18.22 15.00 -4.17
N GLY A 58 17.15 14.32 -3.76
CA GLY A 58 15.79 14.53 -4.29
C GLY A 58 15.25 15.91 -3.92
N LEU A 59 15.44 16.29 -2.65
CA LEU A 59 15.06 17.59 -2.12
C LEU A 59 15.90 18.73 -2.71
N GLU A 60 17.23 18.55 -2.79
CA GLU A 60 18.19 19.50 -3.38
C GLU A 60 17.90 19.83 -4.84
N ARG A 61 17.39 18.87 -5.61
CA ARG A 61 17.01 19.09 -7.02
C ARG A 61 15.75 19.93 -7.18
N ALA A 62 14.87 19.91 -6.18
CA ALA A 62 13.58 20.61 -6.23
C ALA A 62 13.63 22.03 -5.68
N VAL A 63 14.66 22.35 -4.90
CA VAL A 63 14.82 23.64 -4.21
C VAL A 63 16.07 24.34 -4.72
N ASN A 64 15.93 25.58 -5.21
CA ASN A 64 17.04 26.37 -5.72
C ASN A 64 18.07 26.69 -4.63
N GLY A 65 19.04 25.80 -4.37
CA GLY A 65 20.35 26.04 -3.73
C GLY A 65 20.40 26.68 -2.33
N ALA A 66 19.27 27.05 -1.73
CA ALA A 66 19.19 27.88 -0.53
C ALA A 66 19.07 27.07 0.77
N PHE A 67 19.53 25.81 0.79
CA PHE A 67 19.08 24.83 1.80
C PHE A 67 19.89 24.78 3.10
N VAL A 68 21.17 25.18 3.10
CA VAL A 68 22.08 24.77 4.18
C VAL A 68 22.08 25.71 5.40
N LYS A 69 21.43 26.88 5.33
CA LYS A 69 21.46 27.87 6.42
C LYS A 69 20.14 27.99 7.21
N THR A 70 19.00 27.76 6.57
CA THR A 70 17.66 27.96 7.16
C THR A 70 17.19 26.77 8.03
N PHE A 71 17.76 25.57 7.82
CA PHE A 71 17.40 24.35 8.56
C PHE A 71 18.42 23.92 9.62
N LYS A 72 19.47 24.70 9.86
CA LYS A 72 20.37 24.46 11.01
C LYS A 72 19.72 24.78 12.36
N SER A 73 18.65 25.57 12.34
CA SER A 73 17.80 25.88 13.48
C SER A 73 16.36 25.52 13.12
N GLY A 74 15.77 24.54 13.80
CA GLY A 74 14.42 24.07 13.53
C GLY A 74 14.37 22.61 13.08
N LEU A 75 13.16 22.13 12.77
CA LEU A 75 12.91 20.73 12.41
C LEU A 75 13.50 20.39 11.04
N GLN A 76 14.35 19.36 10.98
CA GLN A 76 15.00 18.96 9.73
C GLN A 76 14.21 17.85 9.01
N PRO A 77 14.11 17.89 7.67
CA PRO A 77 13.45 16.83 6.89
C PRO A 77 13.98 15.41 7.16
N VAL A 78 15.28 15.26 7.38
CA VAL A 78 15.90 13.96 7.69
C VAL A 78 15.45 13.40 9.04
N GLU A 79 15.20 14.27 10.02
CA GLU A 79 14.68 13.89 11.33
C GLU A 79 13.23 13.41 11.23
N ILE A 80 12.43 14.07 10.38
CA ILE A 80 11.05 13.65 10.09
C ILE A 80 11.04 12.24 9.50
N VAL A 81 11.93 11.95 8.53
CA VAL A 81 12.06 10.60 7.95
C VAL A 81 12.40 9.58 9.03
N ALA A 82 13.36 9.89 9.89
CA ALA A 82 13.76 8.98 10.97
C ALA A 82 12.59 8.68 11.93
N GLN A 83 11.79 9.69 12.29
CA GLN A 83 10.62 9.48 13.16
C GLN A 83 9.50 8.72 12.45
N LEU A 84 9.22 9.00 11.18
CA LEU A 84 8.23 8.24 10.41
C LEU A 84 8.60 6.75 10.30
N ARG A 85 9.88 6.42 10.11
CA ARG A 85 10.35 5.02 10.11
C ARG A 85 10.12 4.35 11.46
N ARG A 86 10.52 5.03 12.55
CA ARG A 86 10.28 4.55 13.92
C ARG A 86 8.80 4.31 14.17
N GLU A 87 7.93 5.19 13.68
CA GLU A 87 6.47 5.04 13.78
C GLU A 87 5.97 3.81 13.03
N LEU A 88 6.48 3.52 11.83
CA LEU A 88 6.17 2.27 11.11
C LEU A 88 6.59 1.04 11.93
N ASP A 89 7.84 1.01 12.39
CA ASP A 89 8.41 -0.13 13.10
C ASP A 89 7.66 -0.38 14.42
N THR A 90 7.28 0.68 15.12
CA THR A 90 6.58 0.64 16.42
C THR A 90 5.13 0.16 16.25
N HIS A 91 4.46 0.56 15.18
CA HIS A 91 3.05 0.27 14.94
C HIS A 91 2.82 -0.87 13.93
N ALA A 92 3.86 -1.61 13.57
CA ALA A 92 3.76 -2.81 12.75
C ALA A 92 2.93 -3.88 13.46
N ALA A 93 1.86 -4.33 12.80
CA ALA A 93 0.93 -5.33 13.31
C ALA A 93 0.92 -6.56 12.40
N ILE A 94 1.20 -7.72 12.97
CA ILE A 94 1.14 -9.00 12.26
C ILE A 94 -0.33 -9.38 12.07
N VAL A 95 -0.77 -9.51 10.82
CA VAL A 95 -2.15 -9.90 10.47
C VAL A 95 -2.22 -11.34 9.97
N ASP A 96 -1.19 -11.80 9.28
CA ASP A 96 -1.00 -13.21 8.86
C ASP A 96 0.50 -13.56 8.88
N ARG A 97 0.87 -14.82 8.63
CA ARG A 97 2.26 -15.30 8.63
C ARG A 97 3.19 -14.49 7.73
N ASP A 98 2.67 -14.04 6.58
CA ASP A 98 3.43 -13.30 5.57
C ASP A 98 2.92 -11.85 5.40
N LEU A 99 2.03 -11.39 6.30
CA LEU A 99 1.40 -10.06 6.19
C LEU A 99 1.56 -9.27 7.49
N ILE A 100 2.46 -8.29 7.45
CA ILE A 100 2.65 -7.30 8.51
C ILE A 100 2.09 -5.97 8.00
N LEU A 101 1.03 -5.49 8.65
CA LEU A 101 0.40 -4.21 8.31
C LEU A 101 1.01 -3.07 9.11
N VAL A 102 1.19 -1.93 8.43
CA VAL A 102 1.64 -0.67 9.04
C VAL A 102 0.64 0.46 8.77
N PRO A 103 0.65 1.52 9.61
CA PRO A 103 -0.15 2.71 9.39
C PRO A 103 0.14 3.38 8.07
N ASN A 104 -0.88 3.99 7.47
CA ASN A 104 -0.81 4.63 6.15
C ASN A 104 -1.19 6.11 6.17
N SER A 105 -1.55 6.68 7.32
CA SER A 105 -1.88 8.10 7.46
C SER A 105 -1.04 8.72 8.57
N PHE A 106 -0.27 9.75 8.21
CA PHE A 106 0.65 10.47 9.08
C PHE A 106 0.32 11.96 9.04
N THR A 107 -0.13 12.50 10.17
CA THR A 107 -0.30 13.95 10.34
C THR A 107 0.85 14.49 11.19
N LEU A 108 1.73 15.26 10.55
CA LEU A 108 2.92 15.87 11.14
C LEU A 108 2.55 17.25 11.68
N ARG A 109 2.45 17.38 13.00
CA ARG A 109 2.16 18.66 13.65
C ARG A 109 3.46 19.33 14.04
N VAL A 110 3.59 20.58 13.61
CA VAL A 110 4.82 21.36 13.76
C VAL A 110 4.50 22.80 14.14
N SER A 111 5.48 23.50 14.70
CA SER A 111 5.36 24.93 15.02
C SER A 111 4.99 25.76 13.78
N ARG A 112 4.49 26.98 13.98
CA ARG A 112 4.25 27.92 12.88
C ARG A 112 5.49 28.14 12.00
N ALA A 113 6.63 28.40 12.60
CA ALA A 113 7.86 28.72 11.86
C ALA A 113 8.37 27.51 11.07
N ASP A 114 8.29 26.29 11.64
CA ASP A 114 8.60 25.06 10.92
C ASP A 114 7.62 24.84 9.76
N HIS A 115 6.31 25.06 9.98
CA HIS A 115 5.30 24.91 8.92
C HIS A 115 5.56 25.85 7.74
N GLU A 116 5.83 27.13 7.99
CA GLU A 116 6.15 28.12 6.95
C GLU A 116 7.42 27.71 6.16
N ARG A 117 8.42 27.13 6.85
CA ARG A 117 9.60 26.55 6.19
C ARG A 117 9.26 25.34 5.32
N MET A 118 8.45 24.39 5.82
CA MET A 118 8.04 23.21 5.04
C MET A 118 7.20 23.61 3.81
N GLU A 119 6.29 24.57 3.98
CA GLU A 119 5.42 25.08 2.91
C GLU A 119 6.25 25.74 1.79
N SER A 120 7.35 26.40 2.12
CA SER A 120 8.26 26.98 1.12
C SER A 120 8.91 25.96 0.18
N ILE A 121 9.00 24.68 0.60
CA ILE A 121 9.51 23.57 -0.22
C ILE A 121 8.40 23.00 -1.12
N GLY A 122 7.14 23.18 -0.73
CA GLY A 122 5.97 22.72 -1.49
C GLY A 122 5.78 21.20 -1.48
N SER A 123 5.05 20.70 -2.47
CA SER A 123 4.63 19.28 -2.52
C SER A 123 5.79 18.28 -2.63
N THR A 124 6.96 18.72 -3.12
CA THR A 124 8.13 17.85 -3.27
C THR A 124 8.59 17.26 -1.95
N LEU A 125 8.54 18.02 -0.84
CA LEU A 125 8.88 17.47 0.46
C LEU A 125 7.94 16.31 0.84
N THR A 126 6.63 16.51 0.68
CA THR A 126 5.63 15.48 0.98
C THR A 126 5.82 14.24 0.12
N ASP A 127 6.12 14.40 -1.17
CA ASP A 127 6.40 13.30 -2.09
C ASP A 127 7.66 12.52 -1.70
N GLU A 128 8.73 13.21 -1.29
CA GLU A 128 9.96 12.59 -0.84
C GLU A 128 9.79 11.86 0.49
N LEU A 129 9.03 12.43 1.45
CA LEU A 129 8.70 11.77 2.71
C LEU A 129 7.87 10.50 2.46
N ARG A 130 6.87 10.58 1.59
CA ARG A 130 6.06 9.42 1.17
C ARG A 130 6.93 8.32 0.57
N GLN A 131 7.80 8.66 -0.39
CA GLN A 131 8.72 7.71 -1.00
C GLN A 131 9.72 7.11 -0.01
N ALA A 132 10.18 7.88 0.99
CA ALA A 132 11.07 7.37 2.02
C ALA A 132 10.38 6.34 2.93
N VAL A 133 9.12 6.59 3.28
CA VAL A 133 8.25 5.69 4.07
C VAL A 133 7.92 4.41 3.29
N GLU A 134 7.54 4.52 2.01
CA GLU A 134 7.26 3.38 1.13
C GLU A 134 8.48 2.47 0.93
N ARG A 135 9.67 3.07 0.73
CA ARG A 135 10.93 2.33 0.61
C ARG A 135 11.28 1.59 1.90
N HIS A 136 11.12 2.23 3.05
CA HIS A 136 11.37 1.60 4.34
C HIS A 136 10.47 0.39 4.56
N ALA A 137 9.15 0.57 4.39
CA ALA A 137 8.17 -0.51 4.50
C ALA A 137 8.53 -1.70 3.58
N SER A 138 8.85 -1.43 2.31
CA SER A 138 9.27 -2.47 1.36
C SER A 138 10.51 -3.23 1.83
N SER A 139 11.51 -2.52 2.38
CA SER A 139 12.75 -3.15 2.88
C SER A 139 12.53 -4.02 4.13
N GLN A 140 11.53 -3.67 4.95
CA GLN A 140 11.16 -4.41 6.16
C GLN A 140 10.11 -5.51 5.91
N GLY A 141 9.61 -5.64 4.67
CA GLY A 141 8.53 -6.56 4.33
C GLY A 141 7.14 -6.13 4.85
N TYR A 142 6.97 -4.85 5.18
CA TYR A 142 5.70 -4.29 5.62
C TYR A 142 4.77 -3.97 4.46
N GLN A 143 3.47 -3.99 4.74
CA GLN A 143 2.43 -3.62 3.79
C GLN A 143 1.51 -2.56 4.41
N PHE A 144 1.09 -1.59 3.62
CA PHE A 144 0.16 -0.56 4.07
C PHE A 144 -1.29 -1.04 3.93
N ALA A 145 -2.14 -0.65 4.89
CA ALA A 145 -3.59 -0.87 4.79
C ALA A 145 -4.28 0.10 3.80
N GLY A 146 -3.53 1.02 3.19
CA GLY A 146 -4.00 1.95 2.17
C GLY A 146 -2.94 2.87 1.62
N VAL A 147 -3.36 3.86 0.83
CA VAL A 147 -2.45 4.86 0.28
C VAL A 147 -1.73 5.56 1.41
N VAL A 148 -0.42 5.73 1.26
CA VAL A 148 0.40 6.48 2.20
C VAL A 148 0.09 7.96 2.06
N GLN A 149 -0.50 8.54 3.10
CA GLN A 149 -0.81 9.95 3.22
C GLN A 149 0.10 10.58 4.26
N VAL A 150 0.81 11.63 3.87
CA VAL A 150 1.63 12.45 4.77
C VAL A 150 1.14 13.88 4.65
N ALA A 151 0.77 14.51 5.77
CA ALA A 151 0.26 15.87 5.77
C ALA A 151 0.89 16.67 6.91
N PHE A 152 1.31 17.90 6.62
CA PHE A 152 1.74 18.85 7.64
C PHE A 152 0.54 19.60 8.22
N ARG A 153 0.57 19.86 9.51
CA ARG A 153 -0.39 20.71 10.22
C ARG A 153 0.35 21.66 11.13
N ARG A 154 0.03 22.94 11.02
CA ARG A 154 0.49 23.95 11.98
C ARG A 154 -0.17 23.74 13.34
N ASP A 155 0.63 23.81 14.38
CA ASP A 155 0.21 23.89 15.77
C ASP A 155 0.96 25.02 16.47
N ASP A 156 0.24 26.07 16.86
CA ASP A 156 0.81 27.27 17.48
C ASP A 156 1.27 27.03 18.92
N GLN A 157 0.94 25.87 19.51
CA GLN A 157 1.39 25.51 20.84
C GLN A 157 2.75 24.80 20.83
N LEU A 158 3.22 24.35 19.67
CA LEU A 158 4.50 23.67 19.54
C LEU A 158 5.65 24.67 19.35
N SER A 159 6.73 24.42 20.08
CA SER A 159 8.01 25.12 19.91
C SER A 159 8.71 24.68 18.62
N GLU A 160 9.58 25.54 18.08
CA GLU A 160 10.41 25.18 16.92
C GLU A 160 11.24 23.92 17.18
N GLY A 161 11.30 23.04 16.18
CA GLY A 161 12.01 21.76 16.29
C GLY A 161 11.25 20.68 17.07
N VAL A 162 10.05 20.95 17.57
CA VAL A 162 9.18 19.91 18.14
C VAL A 162 8.26 19.36 17.05
N LEU A 163 8.23 18.04 16.92
CA LEU A 163 7.37 17.31 15.99
C LEU A 163 6.42 16.43 16.79
N GLU A 164 5.12 16.56 16.58
CA GLU A 164 4.17 15.52 16.98
C GLU A 164 3.65 14.79 15.76
N ILE A 165 3.52 13.47 15.87
CA ILE A 165 2.98 12.62 14.81
C ILE A 165 1.69 12.00 15.31
N ASP A 166 0.59 12.30 14.61
CA ASP A 166 -0.65 11.53 14.74
C ASP A 166 -0.63 10.45 13.64
N THR A 167 -0.51 9.18 14.06
CA THR A 167 -0.44 8.02 13.18
C THR A 167 -1.77 7.27 13.17
N ARG A 168 -2.26 6.91 11.97
CA ARG A 168 -3.49 6.13 11.82
C ARG A 168 -3.38 5.08 10.72
N THR A 169 -3.91 3.91 11.01
CA THR A 169 -4.31 2.94 10.00
C THR A 169 -5.71 3.31 9.55
N VAL A 170 -5.81 4.05 8.45
CA VAL A 170 -7.10 4.33 7.83
C VAL A 170 -7.29 3.24 6.79
N GLU A 171 -8.24 2.34 7.05
CA GLU A 171 -8.88 1.56 5.98
C GLU A 171 -9.60 2.57 5.07
N GLY A 172 -8.84 3.23 4.19
CA GLY A 172 -9.41 3.59 2.90
C GLY A 172 -9.85 2.28 2.26
N SER A 173 -10.95 2.25 1.53
CA SER A 173 -11.30 1.08 0.74
C SER A 173 -10.22 0.88 -0.32
N VAL A 174 -9.09 0.26 0.04
CA VAL A 174 -8.14 -0.28 -0.90
C VAL A 174 -8.88 -1.39 -1.56
N THR A 175 -9.34 -1.13 -2.77
CA THR A 175 -9.76 -2.23 -3.61
C THR A 175 -8.46 -2.80 -4.12
N TRP A 176 -8.10 -3.96 -3.60
CA TRP A 176 -7.06 -4.80 -4.17
C TRP A 176 -7.47 -5.11 -5.61
N MET A 177 -6.92 -4.35 -6.55
CA MET A 177 -7.27 -4.50 -7.96
C MET A 177 -6.39 -5.61 -8.52
N PRO A 178 -6.99 -6.75 -8.90
CA PRO A 178 -6.26 -7.75 -9.65
C PRO A 178 -5.87 -7.17 -11.01
N VAL A 179 -4.61 -7.35 -11.39
CA VAL A 179 -4.13 -6.97 -12.72
C VAL A 179 -3.34 -8.13 -13.31
N VAL A 180 -3.30 -8.18 -14.63
CA VAL A 180 -2.37 -9.03 -15.37
C VAL A 180 -1.50 -8.19 -16.28
N ASP A 181 -0.20 -8.41 -16.23
CA ASP A 181 0.75 -7.84 -17.17
C ASP A 181 0.95 -8.85 -18.31
N VAL A 182 0.58 -8.48 -19.55
CA VAL A 182 0.60 -9.32 -20.74
C VAL A 182 1.31 -8.57 -21.86
N ALA A 183 2.40 -9.14 -22.40
CA ALA A 183 3.19 -8.51 -23.46
C ALA A 183 3.60 -7.03 -23.16
N GLY A 184 3.84 -6.71 -21.88
CA GLY A 184 4.20 -5.36 -21.42
C GLY A 184 3.02 -4.41 -21.19
N VAL A 185 1.78 -4.85 -21.45
CA VAL A 185 0.57 -4.08 -21.21
C VAL A 185 -0.12 -4.60 -19.95
N ARG A 186 -0.56 -3.67 -19.08
CA ARG A 186 -1.29 -3.99 -17.86
C ARG A 186 -2.80 -3.97 -18.11
N HIS A 187 -3.48 -5.04 -17.71
CA HIS A 187 -4.93 -5.16 -17.80
C HIS A 187 -5.54 -5.36 -16.41
N PRO A 188 -6.46 -4.49 -15.97
CA PRO A 188 -7.24 -4.73 -14.75
C PRO A 188 -8.24 -5.87 -14.96
N LEU A 189 -8.43 -6.70 -13.94
CA LEU A 189 -9.46 -7.75 -13.95
C LEU A 189 -10.69 -7.29 -13.15
N ALA A 190 -11.87 -7.51 -13.71
CA ALA A 190 -13.12 -7.38 -12.97
C ALA A 190 -13.38 -8.63 -12.10
N VAL A 191 -14.28 -8.51 -11.13
CA VAL A 191 -14.85 -9.69 -10.46
C VAL A 191 -15.56 -10.55 -11.51
N GLY A 192 -15.33 -11.86 -11.47
CA GLY A 192 -15.84 -12.81 -12.44
C GLY A 192 -14.71 -13.54 -13.15
N ARG A 193 -14.87 -13.75 -14.46
CA ARG A 193 -13.95 -14.53 -15.29
C ARG A 193 -13.39 -13.64 -16.37
N THR A 194 -12.09 -13.75 -16.59
CA THR A 194 -11.39 -13.11 -17.71
C THR A 194 -10.71 -14.20 -18.53
N VAL A 195 -11.06 -14.28 -19.81
CA VAL A 195 -10.51 -15.21 -20.79
C VAL A 195 -9.35 -14.54 -21.52
N ILE A 196 -8.22 -15.24 -21.59
CA ILE A 196 -7.03 -14.81 -22.30
C ILE A 196 -6.73 -15.83 -23.41
N GLY A 197 -6.49 -15.34 -24.62
CA GLY A 197 -6.20 -16.16 -25.80
C GLY A 197 -6.01 -15.32 -27.05
N ARG A 198 -5.80 -15.94 -28.21
CA ARG A 198 -5.61 -15.20 -29.48
C ARG A 198 -6.91 -14.88 -30.23
N GLY A 199 -8.03 -15.40 -29.75
CA GLY A 199 -9.32 -15.25 -30.39
C GLY A 199 -9.89 -13.85 -30.15
N SER A 200 -10.69 -13.36 -31.09
CA SER A 200 -11.46 -12.12 -30.93
C SER A 200 -12.57 -12.22 -29.87
N ASP A 201 -12.85 -13.43 -29.40
CA ASP A 201 -13.79 -13.77 -28.34
C ASP A 201 -13.15 -13.85 -26.95
N ALA A 202 -11.84 -13.58 -26.83
CA ALA A 202 -11.15 -13.45 -25.55
C ALA A 202 -11.26 -12.03 -25.02
N ASP A 203 -11.36 -11.88 -23.68
CA ASP A 203 -11.39 -10.57 -23.02
C ASP A 203 -10.04 -9.85 -23.15
N ILE A 204 -8.94 -10.62 -23.12
CA ILE A 204 -7.59 -10.13 -23.40
C ILE A 204 -7.03 -10.95 -24.56
N THR A 205 -6.87 -10.28 -25.71
CA THR A 205 -6.32 -10.89 -26.91
C THR A 205 -4.80 -10.81 -26.92
N VAL A 206 -4.12 -11.92 -27.21
CA VAL A 206 -2.66 -11.98 -27.39
C VAL A 206 -2.29 -12.40 -28.80
N ASP A 207 -1.31 -11.73 -29.39
CA ASP A 207 -0.78 -12.07 -30.71
C ASP A 207 0.34 -13.13 -30.58
N ASP A 208 -0.08 -14.37 -30.37
CA ASP A 208 0.83 -15.51 -30.27
C ASP A 208 0.26 -16.74 -30.99
N PRO A 209 0.89 -17.20 -32.09
CA PRO A 209 0.47 -18.41 -32.80
C PRO A 209 0.46 -19.67 -31.94
N GLY A 210 1.30 -19.72 -30.89
CA GLY A 210 1.33 -20.82 -29.92
C GLY A 210 0.16 -20.81 -28.93
N THR A 211 -0.70 -19.78 -29.00
CA THR A 211 -1.82 -19.60 -28.09
C THR A 211 -3.15 -19.97 -28.74
N SER A 212 -3.99 -20.72 -28.01
CA SER A 212 -5.34 -21.08 -28.43
C SER A 212 -6.26 -19.86 -28.46
N ARG A 213 -7.35 -19.93 -29.24
CA ARG A 213 -8.33 -18.81 -29.35
C ARG A 213 -8.87 -18.40 -27.97
N ARG A 214 -9.27 -19.39 -27.17
CA ARG A 214 -9.54 -19.27 -25.74
C ARG A 214 -8.57 -20.22 -25.05
N HIS A 215 -7.57 -19.71 -24.36
CA HIS A 215 -6.47 -20.53 -23.85
C HIS A 215 -6.62 -20.75 -22.34
N VAL A 216 -6.65 -19.67 -21.58
CA VAL A 216 -6.81 -19.70 -20.12
C VAL A 216 -7.95 -18.80 -19.68
N GLU A 217 -8.53 -19.14 -18.54
CA GLU A 217 -9.46 -18.32 -17.79
C GLU A 217 -8.83 -18.00 -16.44
N ILE A 218 -8.86 -16.73 -16.04
CA ILE A 218 -8.59 -16.30 -14.68
C ILE A 218 -9.93 -15.93 -14.04
N ALA A 219 -10.28 -16.62 -12.96
CA ALA A 219 -11.45 -16.32 -12.15
C ALA A 219 -11.03 -15.54 -10.90
N TRP A 220 -11.62 -14.36 -10.69
CA TRP A 220 -11.43 -13.51 -9.51
C TRP A 220 -12.76 -13.36 -8.76
N ASP A 221 -12.78 -13.72 -7.47
CA ASP A 221 -13.99 -13.64 -6.64
C ASP A 221 -14.10 -12.34 -5.81
N GLY A 222 -13.16 -11.41 -6.00
CA GLY A 222 -13.00 -10.23 -5.15
C GLY A 222 -11.87 -10.36 -4.12
N THR A 223 -11.43 -11.60 -3.85
CA THR A 223 -10.40 -11.90 -2.84
C THR A 223 -9.35 -12.92 -3.28
N ARG A 224 -9.72 -13.89 -4.10
CA ARG A 224 -8.87 -15.00 -4.56
C ARG A 224 -8.94 -15.14 -6.06
N ALA A 225 -7.79 -15.40 -6.66
CA ALA A 225 -7.68 -15.73 -8.07
C ALA A 225 -7.48 -17.24 -8.27
N GLN A 226 -8.01 -17.75 -9.37
CA GLN A 226 -7.79 -19.10 -9.86
C GLN A 226 -7.54 -19.06 -11.36
N VAL A 227 -6.55 -19.80 -11.82
CA VAL A 227 -6.31 -20.01 -13.25
C VAL A 227 -6.88 -21.37 -13.67
N ARG A 228 -7.40 -21.44 -14.89
CA ARG A 228 -7.86 -22.66 -15.53
C ARG A 228 -7.47 -22.67 -17.01
N ASP A 229 -6.90 -23.78 -17.47
CA ASP A 229 -6.72 -24.06 -18.90
C ASP A 229 -8.07 -24.47 -19.53
N LEU A 230 -8.36 -23.95 -20.72
CA LEU A 230 -9.63 -24.14 -21.43
C LEU A 230 -9.57 -25.23 -22.50
N GLY A 231 -8.69 -26.23 -22.34
CA GLY A 231 -8.46 -27.28 -23.33
C GLY A 231 -7.56 -26.78 -24.46
N SER A 232 -6.51 -26.05 -24.10
CA SER A 232 -5.59 -25.48 -25.08
C SER A 232 -4.78 -26.56 -25.81
N THR A 233 -4.33 -26.26 -27.03
CA THR A 233 -3.55 -27.21 -27.84
C THR A 233 -2.16 -27.50 -27.26
N ASN A 234 -1.50 -26.49 -26.70
CA ASN A 234 -0.12 -26.60 -26.21
C ASN A 234 -0.02 -26.73 -24.68
N GLY A 235 -1.15 -26.69 -23.97
CA GLY A 235 -1.20 -26.63 -22.52
C GLY A 235 -0.81 -25.25 -21.97
N SER A 236 -1.09 -25.10 -20.68
CA SER A 236 -0.71 -23.93 -19.88
C SER A 236 0.26 -24.34 -18.79
N GLU A 237 1.14 -23.43 -18.39
CA GLU A 237 2.00 -23.59 -17.22
C GLU A 237 1.76 -22.48 -16.21
N LEU A 238 1.87 -22.81 -14.92
CA LEU A 238 1.89 -21.88 -13.80
C LEU A 238 3.24 -22.02 -13.10
N ASN A 239 4.02 -20.94 -13.06
CA ASN A 239 5.36 -20.92 -12.45
C ASN A 239 6.28 -22.05 -12.96
N GLY A 240 6.17 -22.36 -14.27
CA GLY A 240 6.97 -23.39 -14.94
C GLY A 240 6.43 -24.83 -14.82
N ALA A 241 5.34 -25.05 -14.08
CA ALA A 241 4.70 -26.37 -13.97
C ALA A 241 3.40 -26.43 -14.77
N PRO A 242 3.09 -27.55 -15.48
CA PRO A 242 1.82 -27.69 -16.20
C PRO A 242 0.60 -27.50 -15.29
N VAL A 243 -0.41 -26.78 -15.78
CA VAL A 243 -1.62 -26.46 -15.02
C VAL A 243 -2.88 -26.70 -15.84
N THR A 244 -3.85 -27.41 -15.25
CA THR A 244 -5.23 -27.47 -15.77
C THR A 244 -6.15 -26.54 -14.97
N LYS A 245 -5.99 -26.51 -13.65
CA LYS A 245 -6.74 -25.62 -12.74
C LYS A 245 -5.97 -25.49 -11.44
N ALA A 246 -5.69 -24.27 -10.99
CA ALA A 246 -4.96 -24.03 -9.74
C ALA A 246 -5.29 -22.65 -9.13
N PRO A 247 -5.15 -22.48 -7.81
CA PRO A 247 -5.07 -21.15 -7.21
C PRO A 247 -3.98 -20.32 -7.89
N LEU A 248 -4.23 -19.02 -8.05
CA LEU A 248 -3.30 -18.09 -8.69
C LEU A 248 -2.86 -17.04 -7.65
N PRO A 249 -1.80 -17.29 -6.87
CA PRO A 249 -1.30 -16.32 -5.92
C PRO A 249 -0.66 -15.11 -6.64
N PRO A 250 -0.60 -13.93 -6.01
CA PRO A 250 0.08 -12.76 -6.55
C PRO A 250 1.53 -13.06 -6.97
N GLU A 251 2.02 -12.31 -7.95
CA GLU A 251 3.33 -12.46 -8.59
C GLU A 251 3.54 -13.79 -9.35
N SER A 252 2.50 -14.62 -9.46
CA SER A 252 2.58 -15.84 -10.28
C SER A 252 2.63 -15.53 -11.77
N VAL A 253 3.37 -16.36 -12.50
CA VAL A 253 3.51 -16.28 -13.95
C VAL A 253 2.77 -17.46 -14.60
N ILE A 254 1.77 -17.14 -15.42
CA ILE A 254 1.12 -18.09 -16.31
C ILE A 254 1.82 -18.01 -17.67
N ARG A 255 2.20 -19.15 -18.24
CA ARG A 255 2.78 -19.22 -19.58
C ARG A 255 1.84 -19.96 -20.53
N ILE A 256 1.51 -19.30 -21.64
CA ILE A 256 0.71 -19.86 -22.73
C ILE A 256 1.45 -19.64 -24.04
N GLY A 257 1.75 -20.71 -24.78
CA GLY A 257 2.64 -20.61 -25.95
C GLY A 257 3.99 -19.97 -25.59
N ARG A 258 4.27 -18.79 -26.15
CA ARG A 258 5.45 -17.95 -25.84
C ARG A 258 5.12 -16.75 -24.95
N THR A 259 3.85 -16.55 -24.64
CA THR A 259 3.36 -15.41 -23.86
C THR A 259 3.46 -15.70 -22.37
N ALA A 260 4.11 -14.80 -21.63
CA ALA A 260 4.10 -14.78 -20.17
C ALA A 260 3.08 -13.76 -19.65
N ILE A 261 2.30 -14.16 -18.66
CA ILE A 261 1.24 -13.40 -18.03
C ILE A 261 1.54 -13.35 -16.54
N THR A 262 1.89 -12.18 -16.02
CA THR A 262 2.16 -12.01 -14.58
C THR A 262 0.89 -11.52 -13.89
N PHE A 263 0.37 -12.31 -12.94
CA PHE A 263 -0.74 -11.90 -12.10
C PHE A 263 -0.23 -11.09 -10.91
N ARG A 264 -0.82 -9.93 -10.67
CA ARG A 264 -0.51 -9.10 -9.50
C ARG A 264 -1.79 -8.60 -8.87
N VAL A 265 -1.69 -8.19 -7.61
CA VAL A 265 -2.76 -7.50 -6.92
C VAL A 265 -2.18 -6.18 -6.46
N VAL A 266 -2.65 -5.10 -7.06
CA VAL A 266 -2.13 -3.75 -6.76
C VAL A 266 -3.12 -3.02 -5.86
N PRO A 267 -2.64 -2.27 -4.85
CA PRO A 267 -3.51 -1.41 -4.08
C PRO A 267 -4.02 -0.30 -5.00
N GLN A 268 -5.33 -0.22 -5.21
CA GLN A 268 -5.96 0.95 -5.81
C GLN A 268 -6.62 1.76 -4.70
N ALA A 269 -6.24 3.04 -4.63
CA ALA A 269 -6.98 4.01 -3.85
C ALA A 269 -8.41 4.05 -4.38
N ALA A 270 -9.41 3.67 -3.59
CA ALA A 270 -10.75 4.13 -3.90
C ALA A 270 -10.70 5.66 -3.89
N GLU A 271 -11.11 6.27 -5.01
CA GLU A 271 -11.41 7.69 -5.02
C GLU A 271 -12.41 7.95 -3.90
N ASP A 272 -12.10 8.92 -3.03
CA ASP A 272 -12.97 9.37 -1.94
C ASP A 272 -14.16 10.13 -2.54
N ARG A 273 -15.04 9.41 -3.26
CA ARG A 273 -16.32 9.94 -3.74
C ARG A 273 -17.29 9.98 -2.56
N GLY A 274 -17.06 10.91 -1.62
CA GLY A 274 -17.91 10.93 -0.44
C GLY A 274 -17.62 11.93 0.67
N ARG A 275 -16.91 13.05 0.45
CA ARG A 275 -16.90 14.17 1.41
C ARG A 275 -17.07 15.56 0.80
N ASP A 276 -17.76 15.65 -0.34
CA ASP A 276 -18.21 16.93 -0.88
C ASP A 276 -19.70 16.90 -1.30
N ALA A 277 -20.54 16.33 -0.44
CA ALA A 277 -21.98 16.60 -0.49
C ALA A 277 -22.25 17.80 0.41
N GLY A 278 -22.35 18.96 -0.22
CA GLY A 278 -22.56 20.26 0.40
C GLY A 278 -23.61 20.25 1.50
N ARG A 279 -23.24 20.85 2.63
CA ARG A 279 -24.18 21.39 3.60
C ARG A 279 -25.10 22.36 2.82
N PRO A 280 -26.43 22.18 2.80
CA PRO A 280 -27.31 23.19 2.23
C PRO A 280 -27.06 24.48 3.01
N ARG A 281 -26.77 25.57 2.28
CA ARG A 281 -26.87 26.91 2.84
C ARG A 281 -28.29 27.03 3.38
N ARG A 282 -28.43 27.28 4.67
CA ARG A 282 -29.70 27.71 5.23
C ARG A 282 -29.98 29.06 4.57
N ASP A 283 -30.98 29.08 3.69
CA ASP A 283 -31.56 30.31 3.20
C ASP A 283 -32.30 30.94 4.38
N ASP A 284 -31.70 31.98 4.94
CA ASP A 284 -32.27 32.82 5.97
C ASP A 284 -33.31 33.74 5.30
N GLY A 285 -34.52 33.23 5.09
CA GLY A 285 -35.60 33.94 4.42
C GLY A 285 -36.95 33.77 5.10
N PHE A 286 -37.08 34.23 6.35
CA PHE A 286 -38.39 34.35 7.00
C PHE A 286 -38.46 35.54 7.94
N TRP A 287 -38.93 36.68 7.43
CA TRP A 287 -39.63 37.68 8.25
C TRP A 287 -40.97 37.96 7.60
N GLY A 288 -42.02 37.41 8.21
CA GLY A 288 -43.39 37.86 8.04
C GLY A 288 -43.88 38.49 9.35
N ALA A 289 -44.38 39.72 9.26
CA ALA A 289 -45.38 40.34 10.14
C ALA A 289 -45.90 41.55 9.33
N SER A 290 -47.12 41.50 8.80
CA SER A 290 -48.38 41.91 9.46
C SER A 290 -48.43 43.39 9.75
#